data_AF-A0A6L7ZUC6-F1
#
_entry.id   AF-A0A6L7ZUC6-F1
#
_cell.length_a   1.000
_cell.length_b   1.000
_cell.length_c   1.000
_cell.angle_alpha   90.00
_cell.angle_beta   90.00
_cell.angle_gamma   90.00
#
_symmetry.space_group_name_H-M   'P 1'
#
loop_
_entity.id
_entity.type
_entity.pdbx_description
1 polymer ?
#
loop_
_entity_poly.entity_id
_entity_poly.type
_entity_poly.pdbx_seq_one_letter_code
_entity_poly.pdbx_strand_id
1 'polypeptide(L)' 'MRIDGRCHCGNLGFALETVLTWETLLPRECDCSFCRAHATRCVSDPKGRAA' A
#
# COMPACT_ATOMS: atom_id res chain seq x y z
N MET A 1 12.78 -2.94 -4.52
CA MET A 1 12.24 -3.77 -3.43
C MET A 1 10.90 -4.34 -3.85
N ARG A 2 10.65 -5.61 -3.51
CA ARG A 2 9.37 -6.28 -3.75
C ARG A 2 8.62 -6.42 -2.44
N ILE A 3 7.32 -6.10 -2.45
CA ILE A 3 6.41 -6.25 -1.31
C ILE A 3 5.26 -7.15 -1.75
N ASP A 4 5.14 -8.31 -1.12
CA ASP A 4 4.02 -9.23 -1.33
C ASP A 4 2.96 -9.02 -0.24
N GLY A 5 1.69 -8.94 -0.64
CA GLY A 5 0.57 -8.73 0.27
C GLY A 5 -0.62 -9.59 -0.08
N ARG A 6 -1.51 -9.78 0.89
CA ARG A 6 -2.74 -10.55 0.72
C ARG A 6 -3.88 -9.98 1.55
N CYS A 7 -5.12 -10.22 1.12
CA CYS A 7 -6.27 -9.93 1.95
C CYS A 7 -6.37 -10.92 3.13
N HIS A 8 -7.17 -10.55 4.14
CA HIS A 8 -7.33 -11.34 5.36
C HIS A 8 -7.73 -12.81 5.09
N CYS A 9 -8.65 -13.03 4.15
CA CYS A 9 -9.11 -14.37 3.79
C CYS A 9 -8.20 -15.10 2.77
N GLY A 10 -7.16 -14.45 2.25
CA GLY A 10 -6.22 -15.03 1.29
C GLY A 10 -6.73 -15.15 -0.16
N ASN A 11 -7.97 -14.74 -0.45
CA ASN A 11 -8.54 -14.81 -1.80
C ASN A 11 -7.90 -13.84 -2.80
N LEU A 12 -7.26 -12.78 -2.30
CA LEU A 12 -6.55 -11.78 -3.09
C LEU A 12 -5.10 -11.72 -2.64
N GLY A 13 -4.19 -11.79 -3.60
CA GLY A 13 -2.77 -11.51 -3.43
C GLY A 13 -2.34 -10.40 -4.40
N PHE A 14 -1.26 -9.71 -4.05
CA PHE A 14 -0.62 -8.74 -4.94
C PHE A 14 0.88 -8.71 -4.68
N ALA A 15 1.62 -8.21 -5.66
CA ALA A 15 3.01 -7.83 -5.48
C ALA A 15 3.24 -6.40 -5.96
N LEU A 16 3.92 -5.60 -5.13
CA LEU A 16 4.40 -4.26 -5.48
C LEU A 16 5.91 -4.29 -5.68
N GLU A 17 6.35 -3.96 -6.89
CA GLU A 17 7.74 -3.64 -7.19
C GLU A 17 7.92 -2.11 -7.07
N THR A 18 8.83 -1.66 -6.22
CA THR A 18 9.11 -0.24 -5.97
C THR A 18 10.60 0.02 -5.85
N VAL A 19 11.06 1.20 -6.23
CA VAL A 19 12.46 1.63 -5.97
C VAL A 19 12.63 2.27 -4.59
N LEU A 20 11.52 2.55 -3.89
CA LEU A 20 11.54 3.09 -2.54
C LEU A 20 12.03 2.02 -1.54
N THR A 21 12.64 2.49 -0.47
CA THR A 21 13.11 1.70 0.66
C THR A 21 12.09 1.77 1.81
N TRP A 22 12.26 0.95 2.85
CA TRP A 22 11.37 1.01 4.02
C TRP A 22 11.40 2.36 4.75
N GLU A 23 12.54 3.06 4.69
CA GLU A 23 12.73 4.38 5.30
C GLU A 23 12.03 5.49 4.50
N THR A 24 11.77 5.26 3.21
CA THR A 24 11.20 6.27 2.30
C THR A 24 9.75 5.97 1.90
N LEU A 25 9.32 4.71 2.00
CA LEU A 25 7.94 4.27 1.76
C LEU A 25 7.09 4.47 3.03
N LEU A 26 6.80 5.73 3.35
CA LEU A 26 6.12 6.09 4.59
C LEU A 26 4.59 5.89 4.48
N PRO A 27 3.97 5.12 5.40
CA PRO A 27 2.51 5.03 5.49
C PRO A 27 1.88 6.39 5.81
N ARG A 28 0.72 6.64 5.19
CA ARG A 28 -0.05 7.86 5.37
C ARG A 28 -1.52 7.55 5.57
N GLU A 29 -2.18 8.43 6.30
CA GLU A 29 -3.64 8.45 6.46
C GLU A 29 -4.20 9.71 5.80
N CYS A 30 -5.39 9.62 5.23
CA CYS A 30 -6.09 10.75 4.62
C CYS A 30 -7.30 11.11 5.48
N ASP A 31 -7.44 12.41 5.78
CA ASP A 31 -8.46 12.90 6.72
C ASP A 31 -9.85 13.16 6.10
N CYS A 32 -10.01 12.91 4.79
CA CYS A 32 -11.33 13.04 4.17
C CYS A 32 -12.33 12.05 4.78
N SER A 33 -13.62 12.39 4.77
CA SER A 33 -14.68 11.57 5.39
C SER A 33 -14.70 10.13 4.86
N PHE A 34 -14.45 9.97 3.56
CA PHE A 34 -14.37 8.67 2.91
C PHE A 34 -13.22 7.83 3.51
N CYS A 35 -11.99 8.34 3.53
CA CYS A 35 -10.84 7.58 4.02
C CYS A 35 -10.94 7.27 5.53
N ARG A 36 -11.42 8.22 6.34
CA ARG A 36 -11.63 7.97 7.79
C ARG A 36 -12.62 6.86 8.06
N ALA A 37 -13.69 6.73 7.28
CA ALA A 37 -14.67 5.66 7.44
C ALA A 37 -14.09 4.25 7.18
N HIS A 38 -12.98 4.16 6.45
CA HIS A 38 -12.31 2.89 6.11
C HIS A 38 -11.04 2.62 6.96
N ALA A 39 -10.57 3.60 7.73
CA ALA A 39 -9.39 3.51 8.59
C ALA A 39 -8.13 2.95 7.89
N THR A 40 -7.98 3.25 6.59
CA THR A 40 -6.89 2.71 5.78
C THR A 40 -5.61 3.50 5.97
N ARG A 41 -4.48 2.78 6.05
CA ARG A 41 -3.12 3.33 5.92
C ARG A 41 -2.54 2.94 4.57
N CYS A 42 -2.14 3.93 3.78
CA CYS A 42 -1.67 3.72 2.42
C CYS A 42 -0.23 4.18 2.25
N VAL A 43 0.49 3.48 1.38
CA VAL A 43 1.76 3.93 0.79
C VAL A 43 1.54 4.18 -0.70
N SER A 44 2.40 4.95 -1.34
CA SER A 44 2.30 5.23 -2.78
C SER A 44 3.67 5.40 -3.40
N ASP A 45 3.88 4.79 -4.56
CA ASP A 45 5.03 5.03 -5.43
C ASP A 45 4.51 5.32 -6.85
N PRO A 46 4.64 6.56 -7.37
CA PRO A 46 4.23 6.89 -8.75
C PRO A 46 4.97 6.12 -9.84
N LYS A 47 6.14 5.53 -9.52
CA LYS A 47 6.93 4.70 -10.43
C LYS A 47 6.85 3.21 -10.09
N GLY A 48 6.03 2.85 -9.11
CA GLY A 48 5.83 1.47 -8.68
C GLY A 48 5.04 0.67 -9.71
N ARG A 49 5.22 -0.66 -9.69
CA ARG A 49 4.49 -1.59 -10.56
C ARG A 49 3.80 -2.65 -9.71
N ALA A 50 2.50 -2.83 -9.92
CA ALA A 50 1.71 -3.89 -9.29
C ALA A 50 1.54 -5.09 -10.24
N ALA A 51 1.47 -6.29 -9.68
CA ALA A 51 1.15 -7.55 -10.36
C ALA A 51 0.24 -8.42 -9.49
#